data_AF-A0A970ZR34-F1
#
_entry.id   AF-A0A970ZR34-F1
#
_cell.length_a   1.000
_cell.length_b   1.000
_cell.length_c   1.000
_cell.angle_alpha   90.00
_cell.angle_beta   90.00
_cell.angle_gamma   90.00
#
_symmetry.space_group_name_H-M   'P 1'
#
loop_
_entity.id
_entity.type
_entity.pdbx_description
1 polymer ?
#
loop_
_entity_poly.entity_id
_entity_poly.type
_entity_poly.pdbx_seq_one_letter_code
_entity_poly.pdbx_strand_id
1 'polypeptide(L)'
;MNTDLQVHHPRRHGFRFSIWDAVILLVGGGVVLRLWQASNPLWWIAAMALGHFFLFCNVFLVWRRWELLWAAAFTMNMTLHLAFDFPMPWSVLLCQFPLTLFVIFRQIRSPWYHGICAETLNPRLEDYLNDRL
;
A
#
# COMPACT_ATOMS: atom_id res chain seq x y z
N MET A 1 -31.24 17.10 33.65
CA MET A 1 -30.00 16.32 33.62
C MET A 1 -30.13 15.35 32.44
N ASN A 2 -29.94 15.86 31.22
CA ASN A 2 -30.02 15.06 30.00
C ASN A 2 -28.64 14.48 29.75
N THR A 3 -28.53 13.17 29.91
CA THR A 3 -27.40 12.37 29.48
C THR A 3 -27.37 12.40 27.96
N ASP A 4 -26.46 13.18 27.39
CA ASP A 4 -26.06 13.07 25.99
C ASP A 4 -25.60 11.62 25.76
N LEU A 5 -26.47 10.82 25.14
CA LEU A 5 -26.10 9.55 24.54
C LEU A 5 -25.14 9.89 23.39
N GLN A 6 -23.85 9.96 23.68
CA GLN A 6 -22.81 9.93 22.67
C GLN A 6 -22.95 8.60 21.93
N VAL A 7 -23.59 8.66 20.77
CA VAL A 7 -23.63 7.56 19.80
C VAL A 7 -22.19 7.42 19.28
N HIS A 8 -21.36 6.69 20.01
CA HIS A 8 -20.05 6.29 19.52
C HIS A 8 -20.29 5.38 18.32
N HIS A 9 -20.04 5.90 17.12
CA HIS A 9 -19.95 5.07 15.93
C HIS A 9 -18.75 4.13 16.12
N PRO A 10 -18.96 2.82 16.26
CA PRO A 10 -17.84 1.91 16.45
C PRO A 10 -16.92 2.00 15.24
N ARG A 11 -15.72 2.56 15.44
CA ARG A 11 -14.69 2.63 14.41
C ARG A 11 -14.26 1.19 14.10
N ARG A 12 -14.47 0.75 12.86
CA ARG A 12 -14.16 -0.62 12.44
C ARG A 12 -12.70 -0.70 12.00
N HIS A 13 -11.95 -1.61 12.62
CA HIS A 13 -10.62 -2.01 12.18
C HIS A 13 -10.73 -3.24 11.27
N GLY A 14 -9.80 -3.41 10.33
CA GLY A 14 -9.71 -4.61 9.50
C GLY A 14 -9.44 -4.37 8.02
N PHE A 15 -9.53 -5.45 7.26
CA PHE A 15 -9.32 -5.49 5.81
C PHE A 15 -10.42 -4.70 5.10
N ARG A 16 -10.04 -3.69 4.31
CA ARG A 16 -10.97 -2.99 3.42
C ARG A 16 -10.67 -3.43 1.99
N PHE A 17 -11.56 -4.25 1.45
CA PHE A 17 -11.58 -4.58 0.03
C PHE A 17 -12.68 -3.77 -0.63
N SER A 18 -12.30 -2.71 -1.34
CA SER A 18 -13.25 -1.93 -2.14
C SER A 18 -13.49 -2.63 -3.47
N ILE A 19 -14.70 -2.49 -4.02
CA ILE A 19 -15.01 -2.97 -5.38
C ILE A 19 -14.04 -2.36 -6.41
N TRP A 20 -13.62 -1.12 -6.18
CA TRP A 20 -12.61 -0.45 -7.01
C TRP A 20 -11.24 -1.13 -6.97
N ASP A 21 -10.84 -1.67 -5.82
CA ASP A 21 -9.58 -2.43 -5.69
C ASP A 21 -9.65 -3.71 -6.52
N ALA A 22 -10.80 -4.39 -6.52
CA ALA A 22 -11.04 -5.56 -7.36
C ALA A 22 -10.96 -5.22 -8.86
N VAL A 23 -11.54 -4.10 -9.28
CA VAL A 23 -11.47 -3.62 -10.67
C VAL A 23 -10.02 -3.31 -11.06
N ILE A 24 -9.28 -2.59 -10.21
CA ILE A 24 -7.87 -2.26 -10.47
C ILE A 24 -7.02 -3.53 -10.56
N LEU A 25 -7.24 -4.51 -9.70
CA LEU A 25 -6.56 -5.81 -9.74
C LEU A 25 -6.88 -6.60 -11.01
N LEU A 26 -8.13 -6.63 -11.44
CA LEU A 26 -8.53 -7.35 -12.65
C LEU A 26 -7.96 -6.69 -13.91
N VAL A 27 -8.07 -5.36 -14.01
CA VAL A 27 -7.52 -4.60 -15.15
C VAL A 27 -6.00 -4.68 -15.16
N GLY A 28 -5.35 -4.41 -14.03
CA GLY A 28 -3.89 -4.50 -13.89
C GLY A 28 -3.36 -5.92 -14.13
N GLY A 29 -4.04 -6.93 -13.60
CA GLY A 29 -3.72 -8.34 -13.84
C GLY A 29 -3.86 -8.72 -15.31
N GLY A 30 -4.90 -8.22 -15.99
CA GLY A 30 -5.06 -8.36 -17.44
C GLY A 30 -3.91 -7.74 -18.24
N VAL A 31 -3.45 -6.54 -17.85
CA VAL A 31 -2.29 -5.88 -18.46
C VAL A 31 -1.01 -6.69 -18.25
N VAL A 32 -0.76 -7.19 -17.05
CA VAL A 32 0.38 -8.06 -16.73
C VAL A 32 0.34 -9.34 -17.57
N LEU A 33 -0.82 -9.99 -17.67
CA LEU A 33 -0.99 -11.20 -18.48
C LEU A 33 -0.73 -10.94 -19.96
N ARG A 34 -1.22 -9.82 -20.50
CA ARG A 34 -0.97 -9.41 -21.89
C ARG A 34 0.52 -9.13 -22.13
N LEU A 35 1.20 -8.44 -21.22
CA LEU A 35 2.64 -8.19 -21.30
C LEU A 35 3.45 -9.48 -21.22
N TRP A 36 3.04 -10.40 -20.35
CA TRP A 36 3.66 -11.71 -20.21
C TRP A 36 3.53 -12.55 -21.49
N GLN A 37 2.32 -12.59 -22.08
CA GLN A 37 2.09 -13.24 -23.37
C GLN A 37 2.95 -12.65 -24.49
N ALA A 38 3.19 -11.34 -24.46
CA ALA A 38 4.04 -10.65 -25.42
C ALA A 38 5.55 -10.78 -25.13
N SER A 39 5.96 -11.58 -24.13
CA SER A 39 7.36 -11.74 -23.69
C SER A 39 8.06 -10.42 -23.37
N ASN A 40 7.29 -9.39 -23.00
CA ASN A 40 7.83 -8.07 -22.70
C ASN A 40 8.46 -8.07 -21.31
N PRO A 41 9.73 -7.66 -21.16
CA PRO A 41 10.43 -7.68 -19.87
C PRO A 41 9.80 -6.76 -18.82
N LEU A 42 8.82 -5.94 -19.18
CA LEU A 42 8.09 -5.05 -18.25
C LEU A 42 7.00 -5.77 -17.44
N TRP A 43 6.64 -7.01 -17.79
CA TRP A 43 5.53 -7.74 -17.13
C TRP A 43 5.75 -7.89 -15.62
N TRP A 44 6.98 -8.15 -15.18
CA TRP A 44 7.31 -8.33 -13.77
C TRP A 44 7.29 -7.00 -12.99
N ILE A 45 7.67 -5.89 -13.63
CA ILE A 45 7.62 -4.54 -13.06
C ILE A 45 6.16 -4.17 -12.80
N ALA A 46 5.30 -4.39 -13.80
CA ALA A 46 3.86 -4.15 -13.67
C ALA A 46 3.23 -5.05 -12.60
N ALA A 47 3.59 -6.34 -12.55
CA ALA A 47 3.12 -7.26 -11.52
C ALA A 47 3.54 -6.82 -10.10
N MET A 48 4.80 -6.39 -9.95
CA MET A 48 5.30 -5.89 -8.67
C MET A 48 4.59 -4.61 -8.23
N ALA A 49 4.42 -3.64 -9.14
CA ALA A 49 3.69 -2.41 -8.84
C ALA A 49 2.24 -2.71 -8.42
N LEU A 50 1.55 -3.62 -9.13
CA LEU A 50 0.19 -4.04 -8.80
C LEU A 50 0.10 -4.72 -7.44
N GLY A 51 1.04 -5.62 -7.12
CA GLY A 51 1.12 -6.28 -5.82
C GLY A 51 1.35 -5.30 -4.68
N HIS A 52 2.19 -4.30 -4.86
CA HIS A 52 2.44 -3.26 -3.87
C HIS A 52 1.23 -2.35 -3.66
N PHE A 53 0.56 -1.96 -4.74
CA PHE A 53 -0.68 -1.20 -4.65
C PHE A 53 -1.75 -1.95 -3.86
N PHE A 54 -1.91 -3.25 -4.13
CA PHE A 54 -2.80 -4.12 -3.36
C PHE A 54 -2.42 -4.16 -1.88
N LEU A 55 -1.14 -4.36 -1.59
CA LEU A 55 -0.61 -4.43 -0.24
C LEU A 55 -0.85 -3.12 0.53
N PHE A 56 -0.62 -1.97 -0.10
CA PHE A 56 -0.82 -0.66 0.52
C PHE A 56 -2.29 -0.32 0.72
N CYS A 57 -3.14 -0.55 -0.28
CA CYS A 57 -4.55 -0.16 -0.22
C CYS A 57 -5.39 -1.11 0.63
N ASN A 58 -5.15 -2.43 0.52
CA ASN A 58 -6.04 -3.44 1.11
C ASN A 58 -5.49 -3.99 2.43
N VAL A 59 -4.17 -4.20 2.53
CA VAL A 59 -3.56 -4.86 3.70
C VAL A 59 -3.16 -3.82 4.76
N PHE A 60 -2.35 -2.85 4.38
CA PHE A 60 -1.76 -1.87 5.31
C PHE A 60 -2.56 -0.57 5.43
N LEU A 61 -3.58 -0.34 4.59
CA LEU A 61 -4.37 0.89 4.55
C LEU A 61 -3.47 2.13 4.69
N VAL A 62 -2.44 2.18 3.86
CA VAL A 62 -1.43 3.24 3.89
C VAL A 62 -2.10 4.56 3.57
N TRP A 63 -1.73 5.61 4.30
CA TRP A 63 -2.24 6.94 4.02
C TRP A 63 -1.81 7.38 2.61
N ARG A 64 -2.78 7.83 1.80
CA ARG A 64 -2.62 8.23 0.38
C ARG A 64 -1.38 9.08 0.07
N ARG A 65 -0.94 9.91 1.02
CA ARG A 65 0.27 10.75 0.90
C ARG A 65 1.56 9.92 0.77
N TRP A 66 1.68 8.84 1.55
CA TRP A 66 2.83 7.95 1.52
C TRP A 66 2.83 7.06 0.29
N GLU A 67 1.65 6.66 -0.17
CA GLU A 67 1.48 5.94 -1.44
C GLU A 67 1.96 6.79 -2.62
N LEU A 68 1.58 8.07 -2.67
CA LEU A 68 2.06 9.01 -3.70
C LEU A 68 3.57 9.24 -3.63
N LEU A 69 4.15 9.37 -2.44
CA LEU A 69 5.60 9.45 -2.26
C LEU A 69 6.31 8.20 -2.77
N TRP A 70 5.77 7.01 -2.46
CA TRP A 70 6.31 5.75 -2.95
C TRP A 70 6.20 5.63 -4.47
N ALA A 71 5.04 6.01 -5.04
CA ALA A 71 4.82 5.98 -6.49
C ALA A 71 5.72 6.99 -7.23
N ALA A 72 5.93 8.18 -6.67
CA ALA A 72 6.86 9.17 -7.21
C ALA A 72 8.30 8.65 -7.17
N ALA A 73 8.73 8.08 -6.05
CA ALA A 73 10.06 7.47 -5.92
C ALA A 73 10.24 6.28 -6.88
N PHE A 74 9.22 5.44 -7.04
CA PHE A 74 9.22 4.33 -7.99
C PHE A 74 9.40 4.83 -9.43
N THR A 75 8.58 5.80 -9.83
CA THR A 75 8.60 6.36 -11.19
C THR A 75 9.95 7.01 -11.47
N MET A 76 10.48 7.76 -10.51
CA MET A 76 11.79 8.39 -10.61
C MET A 76 12.91 7.34 -10.74
N ASN A 77 12.87 6.27 -9.94
CA ASN A 77 13.83 5.17 -10.03
C ASN A 77 13.76 4.45 -11.39
N MET A 78 12.56 4.18 -11.91
CA MET A 78 12.36 3.64 -13.26
C MET A 78 12.92 4.57 -14.34
N THR A 79 12.65 5.89 -14.25
CA THR A 79 13.16 6.84 -15.25
C THR A 79 14.68 6.95 -15.22
N LEU A 80 15.30 6.91 -14.04
CA LEU A 80 16.76 6.88 -13.91
C LEU A 80 17.33 5.58 -14.47
N HIS A 81 16.70 4.44 -14.16
CA HIS A 81 17.15 3.14 -14.65
C HIS A 81 17.13 3.06 -16.18
N LEU A 82 16.06 3.58 -16.80
CA LEU A 82 15.93 3.71 -18.26
C LEU A 82 16.91 4.73 -18.85
N ALA A 83 17.18 5.86 -18.17
CA ALA A 83 18.07 6.90 -18.68
C ALA A 83 19.55 6.51 -18.65
N PHE A 84 19.95 5.70 -17.67
CA PHE A 84 21.34 5.27 -17.47
C PHE A 84 21.63 3.85 -18.02
N ASP A 85 20.65 3.22 -18.69
CA ASP A 85 20.78 1.88 -19.31
C ASP A 85 21.40 0.83 -18.36
N PHE A 86 20.99 0.87 -17.09
CA PHE A 86 21.59 0.01 -16.07
C PHE A 86 21.32 -1.47 -16.41
N PRO A 87 22.36 -2.32 -16.54
CA PRO A 87 22.21 -3.69 -17.03
C PRO A 87 21.52 -4.64 -16.05
N MET A 88 21.24 -4.21 -14.82
CA MET A 88 20.64 -5.03 -13.77
C MET A 88 19.23 -4.56 -13.40
N PRO A 89 18.18 -5.27 -13.87
CA PRO A 89 16.78 -4.97 -13.54
C PRO A 89 16.49 -5.08 -12.03
N TRP A 90 17.28 -5.88 -11.31
CA TRP A 90 17.17 -6.08 -9.85
C TRP A 90 17.52 -4.85 -9.03
N SER A 91 18.25 -3.86 -9.58
CA SER A 91 18.61 -2.63 -8.86
C SER A 91 17.37 -1.83 -8.47
N VAL A 92 16.36 -1.79 -9.35
CA VAL A 92 15.06 -1.16 -9.07
C VAL A 92 14.42 -1.84 -7.86
N LEU A 93 14.41 -3.18 -7.83
CA LEU A 93 13.84 -3.95 -6.72
C LEU A 93 14.60 -3.77 -5.40
N LEU A 94 15.93 -3.78 -5.45
CA LEU A 94 16.78 -3.61 -4.28
C LEU A 94 16.62 -2.23 -3.64
N CYS A 95 16.39 -1.19 -4.44
CA CYS A 95 16.05 0.14 -3.92
C CYS A 95 14.58 0.23 -3.48
N GLN A 96 13.67 -0.43 -4.19
CA GLN A 96 12.24 -0.33 -3.92
C GLN A 96 11.84 -1.07 -2.64
N PHE A 97 12.42 -2.24 -2.38
CA PHE A 97 12.09 -3.07 -1.21
C PHE A 97 12.29 -2.37 0.14
N PRO A 98 13.45 -1.75 0.44
CA PRO A 98 13.64 -1.03 1.70
C PRO A 98 12.75 0.21 1.77
N LEU A 99 12.45 0.87 0.65
CA LEU A 99 11.51 2.00 0.62
C LEU A 99 10.09 1.55 0.96
N THR A 100 9.64 0.44 0.38
CA THR A 100 8.36 -0.21 0.70
C THR A 100 8.28 -0.57 2.17
N LEU A 101 9.31 -1.24 2.71
CA LEU A 101 9.38 -1.60 4.11
C LEU A 101 9.39 -0.36 5.01
N PHE A 102 10.12 0.69 4.64
CA PHE A 102 10.17 1.93 5.41
C PHE A 102 8.80 2.61 5.48
N VAL A 103 8.09 2.70 4.35
CA VAL A 103 6.72 3.26 4.29
C VAL A 103 5.77 2.43 5.15
N ILE A 104 5.80 1.11 5.02
CA ILE A 104 4.98 0.19 5.83
C ILE A 104 5.31 0.34 7.31
N PHE A 105 6.59 0.33 7.68
CA PHE A 105 7.03 0.42 9.05
C PHE A 105 6.63 1.75 9.69
N ARG A 106 6.77 2.87 8.97
CA ARG A 106 6.27 4.18 9.43
C ARG A 106 4.76 4.19 9.59
N GLN A 107 4.04 3.58 8.67
CA GLN A 107 2.58 3.51 8.72
C GLN A 107 2.13 2.67 9.92
N ILE A 108 2.75 1.51 10.17
CA ILE A 108 2.50 0.65 11.34
C ILE A 108 2.78 1.41 12.64
N ARG A 109 3.84 2.23 12.68
CA ARG A 109 4.20 3.01 13.87
C ARG A 109 3.26 4.20 14.12
N SER A 110 2.39 4.53 13.17
CA SER A 110 1.42 5.61 13.35
C SER A 110 0.30 5.15 14.30
N PRO A 111 -0.08 5.95 15.30
CA PRO A 111 -1.19 5.63 16.21
C PRO A 111 -2.54 5.53 15.49
N TRP A 112 -2.61 5.99 14.23
CA TRP A 112 -3.79 5.95 13.37
C TRP A 112 -3.88 4.67 12.50
N TYR A 113 -3.09 3.64 12.77
CA TYR A 113 -3.06 2.39 12.00
C TYR A 113 -4.18 1.42 12.39
N HIS A 114 -5.03 1.05 11.41
CA HIS A 114 -6.22 0.21 11.57
C HIS A 114 -6.34 -0.92 10.54
N GLY A 115 -5.25 -1.26 9.87
CA GLY A 115 -5.23 -2.29 8.82
C GLY A 115 -5.30 -3.72 9.37
N ILE A 116 -4.89 -4.69 8.56
CA ILE A 116 -4.73 -6.07 9.00
C ILE A 116 -3.69 -6.13 10.15
N CYS A 117 -3.96 -7.00 11.14
CA CYS A 117 -3.15 -7.18 12.34
C CYS A 117 -3.00 -5.94 13.22
N ALA A 118 -3.92 -4.96 13.14
CA ALA A 118 -3.89 -3.78 13.98
C ALA A 118 -3.85 -4.10 15.49
N GLU A 119 -4.49 -5.19 15.95
CA GLU A 119 -4.44 -5.65 17.35
C GLU A 119 -3.03 -6.05 17.82
N THR A 120 -2.18 -6.57 16.92
CA THR A 120 -0.82 -7.01 17.25
C THR A 120 0.21 -5.90 17.02
N LEU A 121 -0.02 -5.06 16.02
CA LEU A 121 0.93 -4.05 15.55
C LEU A 121 0.74 -2.68 16.20
N ASN A 122 -0.48 -2.34 16.62
CA ASN A 122 -0.79 -1.06 17.25
C ASN A 122 -1.16 -1.26 18.73
N PRO A 123 -0.21 -1.11 19.67
CA PRO A 123 -0.49 -1.22 21.10
C PRO A 123 -1.41 -0.10 21.64
N ARG A 124 -1.73 0.92 20.84
CA ARG A 124 -2.66 2.02 21.18
C ARG A 124 -3.98 1.94 20.41
N LEU A 125 -4.31 0.77 19.86
CA LEU A 125 -5.56 0.53 19.13
C LEU A 125 -6.80 0.82 19.99
N GLU A 126 -6.76 0.45 21.27
CA GLU A 126 -7.86 0.72 22.22
C GLU A 126 -8.13 2.22 22.39
N ASP A 127 -7.09 3.06 22.41
CA ASP A 127 -7.26 4.52 22.50
C ASP A 127 -7.98 5.07 21.26
N TYR A 128 -7.67 4.53 20.07
CA TYR A 128 -8.31 4.98 18.82
C TYR A 128 -9.75 4.49 18.70
N LEU A 129 -10.02 3.25 19.09
CA LEU A 129 -11.36 2.67 19.07
C LEU A 129 -12.30 3.39 20.06
N ASN A 130 -11.75 3.89 21.17
CA ASN A 130 -12.48 4.63 22.19
C ASN A 130 -12.54 6.16 21.95
N ASP A 131 -12.22 6.65 20.74
CA ASP A 131 -12.27 8.08 20.39
C ASP A 131 -11.39 8.99 21.31
N ARG A 132 -10.33 8.45 21.92
CA ARG A 132 -9.44 9.21 22.85
C ARG A 132 -8.19 9.82 22.18
N LEU A 133 -8.12 9.79 20.85
CA LEU A 133 -6.97 10.20 20.01
C LEU A 133 -7.30 11.33 19.05
#